data_AF-A0A9P4R351-F1
#
_entry.id   AF-A0A9P4R351-F1
#
_cell.length_a   1.000
_cell.length_b   1.000
_cell.length_c   1.000
_cell.angle_alpha   90.00
_cell.angle_beta   90.00
_cell.angle_gamma   90.00
#
_symmetry.space_group_name_H-M   'P 1'
#
loop_
_entity.id
_entity.type
_entity.pdbx_description
1 polymer ?
#
loop_
_entity_poly.entity_id
_entity_poly.type
_entity_poly.pdbx_seq_one_letter_code
_entity_poly.pdbx_strand_id
1 'polypeptide(L)'
;MSKVTLAIVAAAGAATGAVATVAAFSFKKEPKPSVTTTTTTTTTSAAKPVPHPSVPAVPSPAAIARTPLVDPNGLFQYGFPGPVADLRPAASLTSSFDRRTRNPSWVAEHITPESLANHNADRKHSVFVEDVGIPEMFRAKLKDYFRSGYDRGHQVPAADAKWSQEAMDDTFLLSNMCPQVGDGFNRDYWAHFEDFGRRLTHKYPSVRIVTGPLYLPKREPDGKWRVSYEVIGQPPNVAVPTHFFKVIFAEDGLVGGKVALGAFVLPNAKIANDKPLQDFEVPVEIVERASGLEFASKLDPARRNRLCREVTCSLIVKDFKNKQRDYAQK
;
A
#
# COMPACT_ATOMS: atom_id res chain seq x y z
N MET A 1 -9.13 14.20 26.92
CA MET A 1 -8.24 13.14 26.41
C MET A 1 -9.09 11.94 26.06
N SER A 2 -9.38 11.77 24.76
CA SER A 2 -10.39 10.83 24.25
C SER A 2 -9.80 9.42 24.15
N LYS A 3 -10.51 8.44 24.72
CA LYS A 3 -10.20 7.01 24.60
C LYS A 3 -10.63 6.56 23.20
N VAL A 4 -9.67 6.28 22.32
CA VAL A 4 -9.93 5.68 21.01
C VAL A 4 -9.93 4.16 21.18
N THR A 5 -11.12 3.56 21.09
CA THR A 5 -11.31 2.11 21.01
C THR A 5 -10.99 1.66 19.59
N LEU A 6 -9.97 0.81 19.44
CA LEU A 6 -9.55 0.29 18.13
C LEU A 6 -10.42 -0.94 17.76
N ALA A 7 -11.27 -0.81 16.74
CA ALA A 7 -11.96 -1.94 16.14
C ALA A 7 -11.11 -2.51 15.01
N ILE A 8 -10.73 -3.79 15.10
CA ILE A 8 -10.13 -4.54 13.99
C ILE A 8 -11.28 -4.96 13.08
N VAL A 9 -11.20 -4.60 11.80
CA VAL A 9 -12.14 -5.05 10.77
C VAL A 9 -11.96 -6.56 10.61
N ALA A 10 -12.81 -7.33 11.31
CA ALA A 10 -12.98 -8.76 11.07
C ALA A 10 -14.01 -8.94 9.96
N ALA A 11 -13.61 -9.64 8.90
CA ALA A 11 -14.40 -9.89 7.70
C ALA A 11 -15.80 -10.49 8.00
N ALA A 12 -16.84 -9.87 7.46
CA ALA A 12 -18.11 -10.53 7.21
C ALA A 12 -17.95 -11.36 5.92
N GLY A 13 -18.00 -12.69 6.06
CA GLY A 13 -18.05 -13.60 4.92
C GLY A 13 -19.36 -13.46 4.17
N ALA A 14 -19.30 -13.37 2.86
CA ALA A 14 -20.45 -13.43 1.98
C ALA A 14 -21.07 -14.84 2.00
N ALA A 15 -22.05 -15.05 2.87
CA ALA A 15 -23.20 -15.95 2.66
C ALA A 15 -24.16 -15.80 3.86
N THR A 16 -25.41 -15.40 3.57
CA THR A 16 -26.60 -15.40 4.44
C THR A 16 -26.56 -14.58 5.75
N GLY A 17 -27.35 -13.50 5.76
CA GLY A 17 -28.22 -13.13 6.89
C GLY A 17 -27.60 -12.71 8.24
N ALA A 18 -27.75 -11.41 8.52
CA ALA A 18 -28.03 -10.81 9.83
C ALA A 18 -26.89 -10.58 10.87
N VAL A 19 -26.98 -9.37 11.44
CA VAL A 19 -26.42 -8.84 12.70
C VAL A 19 -24.90 -8.65 12.81
N ALA A 20 -24.48 -7.38 12.73
CA ALA A 20 -23.18 -6.94 13.23
C ALA A 20 -23.17 -7.05 14.76
N THR A 21 -22.51 -8.08 15.30
CA THR A 21 -22.28 -8.18 16.74
C THR A 21 -21.16 -7.22 17.15
N VAL A 22 -21.52 -6.10 17.77
CA VAL A 22 -20.57 -5.18 18.39
C VAL A 22 -20.02 -5.82 19.67
N ALA A 23 -18.78 -6.31 19.63
CA ALA A 23 -18.07 -6.73 20.84
C ALA A 23 -17.46 -5.51 21.55
N ALA A 24 -18.14 -5.03 22.61
CA ALA A 24 -17.60 -4.01 23.50
C ALA A 24 -16.64 -4.66 24.53
N PHE A 25 -15.34 -4.37 24.43
CA PHE A 25 -14.39 -4.74 25.47
C PHE A 25 -14.38 -3.69 26.59
N SER A 26 -14.89 -4.06 27.77
CA SER A 26 -14.67 -3.31 29.02
C SER A 26 -13.38 -3.77 29.69
N PHE A 27 -12.38 -2.89 29.76
CA PHE A 27 -11.22 -3.11 30.62
C PHE A 27 -11.47 -2.48 31.99
N LYS A 28 -11.55 -3.33 33.03
CA LYS A 28 -11.47 -2.91 34.43
C LYS A 28 -10.11 -2.27 34.68
N LYS A 29 -10.13 -1.19 35.46
CA LYS A 29 -8.98 -0.35 35.81
C LYS A 29 -8.28 -0.97 37.02
N GLU A 30 -7.07 -1.48 36.85
CA GLU A 30 -6.15 -1.75 37.97
C GLU A 30 -5.13 -0.60 38.11
N PRO A 31 -4.67 -0.31 39.35
CA PRO A 31 -3.82 0.85 39.62
C PRO A 31 -2.36 0.59 39.20
N LYS A 32 -1.73 1.61 38.61
CA LYS A 32 -0.28 1.62 38.32
C LYS A 32 0.53 1.94 39.58
N PRO A 33 1.71 1.31 39.79
CA PRO A 33 2.70 1.79 40.75
C PRO A 33 3.41 3.06 40.22
N SER A 34 3.71 3.95 41.17
CA SER A 34 4.39 5.24 40.94
C SER A 34 5.88 5.04 40.70
N VAL A 35 6.40 5.60 39.60
CA VAL A 35 7.84 5.82 39.40
C VAL A 35 8.04 7.30 39.18
N THR A 36 8.77 7.93 40.11
CA THR A 36 9.16 9.33 40.07
C THR A 36 10.31 9.51 39.09
N THR A 37 10.11 10.30 38.04
CA THR A 37 11.21 10.77 37.16
C THR A 37 11.25 12.28 37.21
N THR A 38 12.30 12.83 37.80
CA THR A 38 12.57 14.27 37.87
C THR A 38 13.19 14.72 36.55
N THR A 39 12.49 15.59 35.83
CA THR A 39 12.99 16.26 34.61
C THR A 39 13.76 17.51 35.01
N THR A 40 15.00 17.67 34.53
CA THR A 40 15.65 18.99 34.48
C THR A 40 15.96 19.31 33.03
N THR A 41 15.40 20.42 32.57
CA THR A 41 15.51 21.02 31.25
C THR A 41 16.81 21.79 31.13
N THR A 42 17.54 21.66 30.02
CA THR A 42 18.61 22.63 29.69
C THR A 42 18.48 23.09 28.24
N THR A 43 18.09 24.35 28.10
CA THR A 43 18.14 25.21 26.93
C THR A 43 19.56 25.40 26.43
N THR A 44 19.81 25.20 25.14
CA THR A 44 21.05 25.57 24.45
C THR A 44 20.95 27.00 23.92
N SER A 45 21.70 27.92 24.55
CA SER A 45 22.07 29.20 23.96
C SER A 45 23.56 29.16 23.63
N ALA A 46 23.90 29.48 22.38
CA ALA A 46 25.27 29.57 21.91
C ALA A 46 25.99 30.78 22.52
N ALA A 47 27.12 30.55 23.19
CA ALA A 47 28.08 31.60 23.58
C ALA A 47 29.52 31.07 23.44
N LYS A 48 30.41 31.96 22.99
CA LYS A 48 31.83 31.72 22.66
C LYS A 48 32.66 31.23 23.86
N PRO A 49 33.75 30.47 23.65
CA PRO A 49 34.54 29.88 24.73
C PRO A 49 35.50 30.88 25.39
N VAL A 50 35.59 30.82 26.72
CA VAL A 50 36.65 31.44 27.54
C VAL A 50 37.55 30.31 28.06
N PRO A 51 38.89 30.44 28.04
CA PRO A 51 39.77 29.33 28.38
C PRO A 51 39.91 29.18 29.90
N HIS A 52 39.59 28.00 30.42
CA HIS A 52 39.95 27.58 31.79
C HIS A 52 41.08 26.54 31.75
N PRO A 53 41.97 26.54 32.76
CA PRO A 53 43.19 25.73 32.75
C PRO A 53 42.87 24.24 32.82
N SER A 54 43.53 23.49 31.94
CA SER A 54 43.44 22.03 31.83
C SER A 54 43.93 21.33 33.11
N VAL A 55 43.01 20.64 33.80
CA VAL A 55 43.39 19.61 34.77
C VAL A 55 43.97 18.42 33.98
N PRO A 56 45.11 17.83 34.37
CA PRO A 56 45.65 16.65 33.69
C PRO A 56 44.66 15.49 33.80
N ALA A 57 44.21 14.97 32.66
CA ALA A 57 43.41 13.75 32.62
C ALA A 57 44.26 12.58 33.13
N VAL A 58 43.79 11.92 34.19
CA VAL A 58 44.33 10.62 34.60
C VAL A 58 44.13 9.66 33.44
N PRO A 59 45.17 9.02 32.90
CA PRO A 59 45.01 8.07 31.81
C PRO A 59 44.24 6.87 32.34
N SER A 60 42.99 6.73 31.88
CA SER A 60 42.25 5.49 32.04
C SER A 60 43.06 4.38 31.36
N PRO A 61 43.34 3.24 32.02
CA PRO A 61 44.05 2.14 31.38
C PRO A 61 43.30 1.79 30.10
N ALA A 62 44.02 1.81 28.97
CA ALA A 62 43.48 1.41 27.69
C ALA A 62 42.86 0.02 27.86
N ALA A 63 41.53 -0.05 27.82
CA ALA A 63 40.84 -1.32 27.74
C ALA A 63 41.33 -1.97 26.45
N ILE A 64 42.16 -3.01 26.60
CA ILE A 64 42.59 -3.86 25.49
C ILE A 64 41.30 -4.33 24.84
N ALA A 65 40.98 -3.81 23.66
CA ALA A 65 39.81 -4.20 22.90
C ALA A 65 40.01 -5.69 22.54
N ARG A 66 39.46 -6.58 23.36
CA ARG A 66 39.49 -8.01 23.09
C ARG A 66 38.68 -8.21 21.82
N THR A 67 39.31 -8.75 20.78
CA THR A 67 38.60 -9.17 19.58
C THR A 67 37.46 -10.09 20.00
N PRO A 68 36.21 -9.81 19.61
CA PRO A 68 35.09 -10.64 20.00
C PRO A 68 35.31 -12.08 19.51
N LEU A 69 34.98 -13.06 20.36
CA LEU A 69 35.14 -14.50 20.08
C LEU A 69 34.31 -14.97 18.87
N VAL A 70 33.24 -14.24 18.55
CA VAL A 70 32.34 -14.52 17.43
C VAL A 70 32.00 -13.22 16.71
N ASP A 71 31.85 -13.29 15.39
CA ASP A 71 31.42 -12.17 14.55
C ASP A 71 30.21 -12.56 13.69
N PRO A 72 28.97 -12.37 14.21
CA PRO A 72 27.77 -12.57 13.42
C PRO A 72 27.68 -11.65 12.19
N ASN A 73 28.30 -10.46 12.24
CA ASN A 73 28.33 -9.54 11.10
C ASN A 73 29.28 -10.02 9.99
N GLY A 74 30.16 -10.97 10.30
CA GLY A 74 30.96 -11.71 9.32
C GLY A 74 30.11 -12.41 8.27
N LEU A 75 28.80 -12.61 8.48
CA LEU A 75 27.86 -13.05 7.45
C LEU A 75 27.87 -12.14 6.22
N PHE A 76 28.03 -10.82 6.40
CA PHE A 76 27.94 -9.84 5.32
C PHE A 76 29.09 -9.94 4.30
N GLN A 77 30.15 -10.70 4.59
CA GLN A 77 31.17 -11.03 3.58
C GLN A 77 30.60 -11.87 2.42
N TYR A 78 29.49 -12.58 2.66
CA TYR A 78 28.78 -13.38 1.67
C TYR A 78 27.55 -12.65 1.09
N GLY A 79 27.36 -11.38 1.43
CA GLY A 79 26.26 -10.54 0.95
C GLY A 79 25.15 -10.31 1.97
N PHE A 80 24.18 -9.48 1.59
CA PHE A 80 23.03 -9.15 2.42
C PHE A 80 21.86 -10.10 2.11
N PRO A 81 21.29 -10.79 3.12
CA PRO A 81 20.26 -11.82 2.88
C PRO A 81 18.89 -11.24 2.45
N GLY A 82 18.61 -9.96 2.72
CA GLY A 82 17.36 -9.29 2.35
C GLY A 82 16.66 -8.62 3.55
N PRO A 83 15.47 -8.04 3.33
CA PRO A 83 14.68 -8.04 2.10
C PRO A 83 15.32 -7.21 0.98
N VAL A 84 15.14 -7.64 -0.27
CA VAL A 84 15.52 -6.86 -1.46
C VAL A 84 14.29 -6.13 -1.96
N ALA A 85 14.31 -4.80 -1.92
CA ALA A 85 13.31 -3.98 -2.58
C ALA A 85 13.71 -3.82 -4.05
N ASP A 86 13.19 -4.70 -4.92
CA ASP A 86 13.35 -4.55 -6.38
C ASP A 86 12.60 -3.30 -6.84
N LEU A 87 13.26 -2.15 -6.74
CA LEU A 87 12.72 -0.86 -7.13
C LEU A 87 12.71 -0.74 -8.64
N ARG A 88 11.56 -0.34 -9.18
CA ARG A 88 11.36 -0.15 -10.62
C ARG A 88 10.74 1.22 -10.87
N PRO A 89 11.54 2.24 -11.19
CA PRO A 89 11.02 3.45 -11.83
C PRO A 89 10.66 3.15 -13.29
N ALA A 90 9.53 3.67 -13.74
CA ALA A 90 8.99 3.54 -15.09
C ALA A 90 8.26 4.84 -15.46
N ALA A 91 7.80 4.99 -16.71
CA ALA A 91 7.20 6.25 -17.16
C ALA A 91 5.88 6.59 -16.42
N SER A 92 5.03 5.59 -16.18
CA SER A 92 3.73 5.74 -15.51
C SER A 92 3.73 5.44 -14.01
N LEU A 93 4.76 4.76 -13.50
CA LEU A 93 4.74 4.20 -12.16
C LEU A 93 6.12 4.10 -11.53
N THR A 94 6.13 3.98 -10.20
CA THR A 94 7.28 3.46 -9.45
C THR A 94 6.79 2.33 -8.55
N SER A 95 7.49 1.20 -8.52
CA SER A 95 7.11 0.07 -7.67
C SER A 95 8.26 -0.50 -6.87
N SER A 96 7.91 -1.30 -5.86
CA SER A 96 8.81 -2.25 -5.21
C SER A 96 8.20 -3.65 -5.32
N PHE A 97 8.96 -4.62 -5.84
CA PHE A 97 8.48 -5.98 -6.03
C PHE A 97 8.87 -6.92 -4.87
N ASP A 98 7.93 -7.73 -4.40
CA ASP A 98 8.18 -8.78 -3.40
C ASP A 98 8.48 -10.11 -4.10
N ARG A 99 9.77 -10.45 -4.14
CA ARG A 99 10.29 -11.71 -4.68
C ARG A 99 9.66 -12.98 -4.09
N ARG A 100 9.11 -12.92 -2.88
CA ARG A 100 8.50 -14.09 -2.21
C ARG A 100 7.06 -14.31 -2.65
N THR A 101 6.27 -13.24 -2.76
CA THR A 101 4.85 -13.34 -3.15
C THR A 101 4.63 -13.26 -4.65
N ARG A 102 5.65 -12.79 -5.40
CA ARG A 102 5.62 -12.54 -6.86
C ARG A 102 4.59 -11.47 -7.23
N ASN A 103 4.38 -10.53 -6.31
CA ASN A 103 3.51 -9.37 -6.45
C ASN A 103 4.30 -8.11 -6.07
N PRO A 104 3.88 -6.92 -6.51
CA PRO A 104 4.39 -5.68 -5.94
C PRO A 104 4.08 -5.60 -4.43
N SER A 105 5.05 -5.18 -3.62
CA SER A 105 4.80 -4.71 -2.25
C SER A 105 3.93 -3.46 -2.27
N TRP A 106 4.21 -2.56 -3.22
CA TRP A 106 3.45 -1.36 -3.53
C TRP A 106 3.77 -0.88 -4.94
N VAL A 107 2.85 -0.14 -5.54
CA VAL A 107 3.03 0.61 -6.78
C VAL A 107 2.46 2.01 -6.59
N ALA A 108 3.23 3.03 -6.93
CA ALA A 108 2.85 4.42 -6.86
C ALA A 108 2.64 5.00 -8.27
N GLU A 109 1.57 5.77 -8.42
CA GLU A 109 1.24 6.55 -9.61
C GLU A 109 0.99 8.01 -9.27
N HIS A 110 1.11 8.88 -10.28
CA HIS A 110 0.76 10.29 -10.21
C HIS A 110 -0.10 10.64 -11.42
N ILE A 111 -1.30 11.15 -11.14
CA ILE A 111 -2.25 11.59 -12.16
C ILE A 111 -2.56 13.08 -11.99
N THR A 112 -2.70 13.77 -13.12
CA THR A 112 -3.06 15.18 -13.21
C THR A 112 -4.18 15.36 -14.23
N PRO A 113 -4.88 16.50 -14.24
CA PRO A 113 -5.85 16.80 -15.30
C PRO A 113 -5.24 16.68 -16.70
N GLU A 114 -4.00 17.16 -16.87
CA GLU A 114 -3.28 17.12 -18.15
C GLU A 114 -2.94 15.69 -18.57
N SER A 115 -2.45 14.85 -17.64
CA SER A 115 -2.09 13.46 -17.95
C SER A 115 -3.32 12.64 -18.36
N LEU A 116 -4.49 12.93 -17.79
CA LEU A 116 -5.74 12.23 -18.11
C LEU A 116 -6.45 12.76 -19.36
N ALA A 117 -6.23 14.03 -19.72
CA ALA A 117 -6.76 14.64 -20.94
C ALA A 117 -6.04 14.16 -22.21
N ASN A 118 -4.79 13.72 -22.06
CA ASN A 118 -4.00 13.21 -23.18
C ASN A 118 -4.36 11.75 -23.52
N HIS A 119 -4.51 11.46 -24.81
CA HIS A 119 -5.02 10.18 -25.34
C HIS A 119 -4.11 9.62 -26.45
N ASN A 120 -2.80 9.69 -26.24
CA ASN A 120 -1.76 9.23 -27.16
C ASN A 120 -1.45 7.72 -27.05
N ALA A 121 -2.32 6.92 -26.44
CA ALA A 121 -2.14 5.48 -26.26
C ALA A 121 -3.45 4.70 -26.45
N ASP A 122 -3.35 3.52 -27.06
CA ASP A 122 -4.44 2.56 -27.19
C ASP A 122 -4.09 1.26 -26.47
N ARG A 123 -4.92 0.87 -25.50
CA ARG A 123 -4.80 -0.36 -24.73
C ARG A 123 -4.72 -1.61 -25.61
N LYS A 124 -5.28 -1.58 -26.83
CA LYS A 124 -5.22 -2.71 -27.77
C LYS A 124 -3.80 -3.03 -28.23
N HIS A 125 -2.87 -2.08 -28.16
CA HIS A 125 -1.47 -2.27 -28.52
C HIS A 125 -0.62 -2.79 -27.36
N SER A 126 -1.14 -2.77 -26.14
CA SER A 126 -0.44 -3.25 -24.96
C SER A 126 -0.76 -4.72 -24.69
N VAL A 127 0.27 -5.51 -24.36
CA VAL A 127 0.16 -6.93 -24.04
C VAL A 127 0.83 -7.24 -22.71
N PHE A 128 0.25 -8.16 -21.95
CA PHE A 128 0.85 -8.60 -20.70
C PHE A 128 2.19 -9.28 -20.96
N VAL A 129 3.23 -8.84 -20.26
CA VAL A 129 4.60 -9.33 -20.45
C VAL A 129 5.27 -9.60 -19.11
N GLU A 130 6.15 -10.60 -19.08
CA GLU A 130 6.95 -10.92 -17.89
C GLU A 130 8.02 -9.84 -17.69
N ASP A 131 8.31 -9.48 -16.43
CA ASP A 131 9.30 -8.46 -16.13
C ASP A 131 10.72 -9.05 -16.10
N VAL A 132 11.47 -8.84 -17.18
CA VAL A 132 12.84 -9.36 -17.32
C VAL A 132 13.85 -8.71 -16.37
N GLY A 133 13.51 -7.55 -15.77
CA GLY A 133 14.31 -6.91 -14.73
C GLY A 133 14.30 -7.68 -13.41
N ILE A 134 13.29 -8.53 -13.18
CA ILE A 134 13.23 -9.42 -12.02
C ILE A 134 13.99 -10.72 -12.35
N PRO A 135 14.91 -11.21 -11.49
CA PRO A 135 15.58 -12.48 -11.70
C PRO A 135 14.58 -13.62 -11.88
N GLU A 136 14.85 -14.54 -12.81
CA GLU A 136 13.87 -15.53 -13.26
C GLU A 136 13.26 -16.36 -12.12
N MET A 137 14.05 -16.73 -11.11
CA MET A 137 13.60 -17.51 -9.95
C MET A 137 12.54 -16.78 -9.08
N PHE A 138 12.43 -15.45 -9.22
CA PHE A 138 11.49 -14.60 -8.50
C PHE A 138 10.42 -14.00 -9.41
N ARG A 139 10.48 -14.25 -10.71
CA ARG A 139 9.61 -13.60 -11.71
C ARG A 139 8.25 -14.32 -11.81
N ALA A 140 7.17 -13.55 -11.79
CA ALA A 140 5.86 -14.05 -12.18
C ALA A 140 5.82 -14.32 -13.69
N LYS A 141 5.23 -15.44 -14.09
CA LYS A 141 5.13 -15.85 -15.50
C LYS A 141 3.68 -15.80 -15.98
N LEU A 142 3.49 -15.60 -17.28
CA LEU A 142 2.13 -15.57 -17.86
C LEU A 142 1.37 -16.87 -17.62
N LYS A 143 2.08 -18.00 -17.62
CA LYS A 143 1.53 -19.33 -17.33
C LYS A 143 0.99 -19.47 -15.90
N ASP A 144 1.46 -18.67 -14.95
CA ASP A 144 1.02 -18.78 -13.55
C ASP A 144 -0.43 -18.30 -13.38
N TYR A 145 -0.85 -17.36 -14.24
CA TYR A 145 -2.20 -16.82 -14.31
C TYR A 145 -3.11 -17.60 -15.28
N PHE A 146 -2.55 -18.38 -16.19
CA PHE A 146 -3.35 -19.08 -17.19
C PHE A 146 -4.25 -20.13 -16.53
N ARG A 147 -5.57 -19.97 -16.68
CA ARG A 147 -6.60 -20.85 -16.08
C ARG A 147 -6.52 -20.97 -14.55
N SER A 148 -5.93 -19.98 -13.86
CA SER A 148 -5.88 -19.96 -12.39
C SER A 148 -7.22 -19.60 -11.74
N GLY A 149 -8.17 -19.04 -12.51
CA GLY A 149 -9.41 -18.47 -11.99
C GLY A 149 -9.32 -16.99 -11.60
N TYR A 150 -8.11 -16.40 -11.67
CA TYR A 150 -7.87 -14.99 -11.35
C TYR A 150 -7.49 -14.18 -12.59
N ASP A 151 -7.89 -12.91 -12.58
CA ASP A 151 -7.39 -11.93 -13.53
C ASP A 151 -5.97 -11.47 -13.17
N ARG A 152 -5.25 -10.99 -14.18
CA ARG A 152 -4.04 -10.17 -14.03
C ARG A 152 -4.47 -8.75 -13.68
N GLY A 153 -4.63 -8.50 -12.38
CA GLY A 153 -5.14 -7.24 -11.84
C GLY A 153 -4.07 -6.18 -11.72
N HIS A 154 -4.26 -5.06 -12.41
CA HIS A 154 -3.31 -3.94 -12.39
C HIS A 154 -3.30 -3.27 -11.01
N GLN A 155 -2.13 -2.83 -10.53
CA GLN A 155 -2.05 -1.92 -9.40
C GLN A 155 -2.14 -0.46 -9.86
N VAL A 156 -1.37 -0.11 -10.90
CA VAL A 156 -1.54 1.11 -11.71
C VAL A 156 -2.30 0.76 -12.98
N PRO A 157 -3.54 1.26 -13.17
CA PRO A 157 -4.37 0.89 -14.31
C PRO A 157 -3.89 1.56 -15.60
N ALA A 158 -3.96 0.82 -16.71
CA ALA A 158 -3.62 1.33 -18.05
C ALA A 158 -4.38 2.62 -18.43
N ALA A 159 -5.59 2.82 -17.89
CA ALA A 159 -6.40 4.01 -18.17
C ALA A 159 -5.79 5.31 -17.64
N ASP A 160 -4.90 5.23 -16.65
CA ASP A 160 -4.25 6.38 -16.02
C ASP A 160 -2.96 6.78 -16.75
N ALA A 161 -2.48 5.92 -17.66
CA ALA A 161 -1.29 6.09 -18.48
C ALA A 161 -1.59 6.39 -19.97
N LYS A 162 -2.78 6.90 -20.29
CA LYS A 162 -3.20 7.18 -21.68
C LYS A 162 -2.39 8.26 -22.41
N TRP A 163 -1.58 9.01 -21.69
CA TRP A 163 -0.75 10.10 -22.22
C TRP A 163 0.47 9.63 -23.03
N SER A 164 0.86 8.35 -22.92
CA SER A 164 1.95 7.75 -23.70
C SER A 164 1.77 6.24 -23.85
N GLN A 165 2.01 5.71 -25.05
CA GLN A 165 1.94 4.27 -25.30
C GLN A 165 2.99 3.50 -24.47
N GLU A 166 4.21 4.02 -24.37
CA GLU A 166 5.26 3.44 -23.52
C GLU A 166 4.83 3.38 -22.05
N ALA A 167 4.26 4.48 -21.54
CA ALA A 167 3.77 4.56 -20.17
C ALA A 167 2.61 3.57 -19.93
N MET A 168 1.74 3.36 -20.92
CA MET A 168 0.70 2.35 -20.85
C MET A 168 1.29 0.93 -20.87
N ASP A 169 2.23 0.64 -21.76
CA ASP A 169 2.88 -0.67 -21.88
C ASP A 169 3.62 -1.05 -20.59
N ASP A 170 4.24 -0.09 -19.91
CA ASP A 170 4.83 -0.28 -18.57
C ASP A 170 3.82 -0.81 -17.54
N THR A 171 2.55 -0.43 -17.64
CA THR A 171 1.50 -0.94 -16.73
C THR A 171 1.16 -2.40 -16.98
N PHE A 172 1.51 -2.98 -18.13
CA PHE A 172 1.19 -4.37 -18.49
C PHE A 172 2.24 -5.39 -18.05
N LEU A 173 3.33 -4.95 -17.42
CA LEU A 173 4.33 -5.85 -16.86
C LEU A 173 3.78 -6.58 -15.64
N LEU A 174 4.10 -7.87 -15.53
CA LEU A 174 3.60 -8.71 -14.43
C LEU A 174 4.08 -8.24 -13.04
N SER A 175 5.11 -7.40 -12.96
CA SER A 175 5.52 -6.73 -11.72
C SER A 175 4.53 -5.66 -11.23
N ASN A 176 3.60 -5.21 -12.07
CA ASN A 176 2.44 -4.37 -11.71
C ASN A 176 1.15 -5.21 -11.50
N MET A 177 1.24 -6.55 -11.52
CA MET A 177 0.07 -7.43 -11.41
C MET A 177 -0.05 -8.08 -10.05
N CYS A 178 -1.29 -8.33 -9.65
CA CYS A 178 -1.64 -9.32 -8.63
C CYS A 178 -2.81 -10.18 -9.13
N PRO A 179 -2.96 -11.43 -8.64
CA PRO A 179 -4.17 -12.21 -8.86
C PRO A 179 -5.39 -11.52 -8.24
N GLN A 180 -6.34 -11.10 -9.08
CA GLN A 180 -7.58 -10.46 -8.64
C GLN A 180 -8.80 -11.27 -9.05
N VAL A 181 -9.82 -11.29 -8.19
CA VAL A 181 -11.14 -11.82 -8.57
C VAL A 181 -11.67 -11.02 -9.76
N GLY A 182 -12.10 -11.70 -10.83
CA GLY A 182 -12.53 -11.07 -12.07
C GLY A 182 -13.90 -10.39 -11.97
N ASP A 183 -14.97 -11.18 -12.04
CA ASP A 183 -16.36 -10.71 -11.95
C ASP A 183 -16.68 -10.19 -10.54
N GLY A 184 -17.22 -8.97 -10.48
CA GLY A 184 -17.61 -8.30 -9.25
C GLY A 184 -16.46 -7.66 -8.48
N PHE A 185 -15.21 -7.72 -8.96
CA PHE A 185 -14.07 -7.05 -8.34
C PHE A 185 -13.20 -6.31 -9.37
N ASN A 186 -12.20 -6.96 -9.99
CA ASN A 186 -11.27 -6.32 -10.94
C ASN A 186 -12.02 -5.60 -12.08
N ARG A 187 -13.02 -6.26 -12.66
CA ARG A 187 -13.76 -5.75 -13.82
C ARG A 187 -14.91 -4.80 -13.46
N ASP A 188 -15.22 -4.66 -12.18
CA ASP A 188 -16.37 -3.94 -11.66
C ASP A 188 -15.96 -2.98 -10.53
N TYR A 189 -16.11 -3.38 -9.26
CA TYR A 189 -15.93 -2.49 -8.10
C TYR A 189 -14.54 -1.83 -8.05
N TRP A 190 -13.47 -2.58 -8.35
CA TRP A 190 -12.11 -2.07 -8.39
C TRP A 190 -11.93 -1.03 -9.52
N ALA A 191 -12.44 -1.32 -10.72
CA ALA A 191 -12.42 -0.38 -11.84
C ALA A 191 -13.23 0.91 -11.56
N HIS A 192 -14.34 0.81 -10.81
CA HIS A 192 -15.08 1.97 -10.33
C HIS A 192 -14.29 2.79 -9.31
N PHE A 193 -13.51 2.12 -8.44
CA PHE A 193 -12.64 2.80 -7.48
C PHE A 193 -11.46 3.50 -8.16
N GLU A 194 -10.87 2.90 -9.19
CA GLU A 194 -9.90 3.56 -10.06
C GLU A 194 -10.50 4.80 -10.73
N ASP A 195 -11.77 4.72 -11.17
CA ASP A 195 -12.48 5.88 -11.72
C ASP A 195 -12.71 6.98 -10.70
N PHE A 196 -12.98 6.64 -9.45
CA PHE A 196 -13.00 7.60 -8.36
C PHE A 196 -11.65 8.32 -8.22
N GLY A 197 -10.53 7.58 -8.24
CA GLY A 197 -9.18 8.16 -8.23
C GLY A 197 -8.98 9.21 -9.33
N ARG A 198 -9.34 8.87 -10.58
CA ARG A 198 -9.29 9.81 -11.71
C ARG A 198 -10.16 11.05 -11.50
N ARG A 199 -11.39 10.89 -11.01
CA ARG A 199 -12.31 12.03 -10.79
C ARG A 199 -11.83 13.02 -9.74
N LEU A 200 -10.94 12.62 -8.82
CA LEU A 200 -10.33 13.56 -7.88
C LEU A 200 -9.57 14.69 -8.60
N THR A 201 -9.06 14.44 -9.81
CA THR A 201 -8.38 15.46 -10.62
C THR A 201 -9.28 16.62 -11.06
N HIS A 202 -10.61 16.47 -10.98
CA HIS A 202 -11.53 17.58 -11.23
C HIS A 202 -11.48 18.65 -10.13
N LYS A 203 -11.07 18.28 -8.90
CA LYS A 203 -10.92 19.19 -7.76
C LYS A 203 -9.46 19.51 -7.46
N TYR A 204 -8.58 18.51 -7.60
CA TYR A 204 -7.18 18.60 -7.20
C TYR A 204 -6.27 18.60 -8.43
N PRO A 205 -5.33 19.56 -8.57
CA PRO A 205 -4.42 19.58 -9.71
C PRO A 205 -3.42 18.42 -9.73
N SER A 206 -3.24 17.72 -8.60
CA SER A 206 -2.27 16.63 -8.46
C SER A 206 -2.82 15.56 -7.50
N VAL A 207 -2.84 14.32 -7.96
CA VAL A 207 -3.28 13.16 -7.16
C VAL A 207 -2.24 12.05 -7.26
N ARG A 208 -1.66 11.67 -6.12
CA ARG A 208 -0.74 10.53 -6.01
C ARG A 208 -1.44 9.37 -5.34
N ILE A 209 -1.29 8.18 -5.89
CA ILE A 209 -1.97 6.98 -5.40
C ILE A 209 -0.92 5.89 -5.19
N VAL A 210 -0.94 5.26 -4.01
CA VAL A 210 -0.13 4.07 -3.73
C VAL A 210 -1.07 2.90 -3.57
N THR A 211 -0.87 1.86 -4.37
CA THR A 211 -1.71 0.66 -4.44
C THR A 211 -0.88 -0.57 -4.10
N GLY A 212 -1.45 -1.55 -3.40
CA GLY A 212 -0.77 -2.82 -3.17
C GLY A 212 -1.63 -3.90 -2.53
N PRO A 213 -1.10 -5.14 -2.46
CA PRO A 213 -1.78 -6.29 -1.87
C PRO A 213 -1.65 -6.31 -0.34
N LEU A 214 -2.58 -7.02 0.31
CA LEU A 214 -2.54 -7.35 1.74
C LEU A 214 -2.90 -8.82 1.99
N TYR A 215 -2.29 -9.37 3.04
CA TYR A 215 -2.51 -10.73 3.52
C TYR A 215 -2.99 -10.69 4.96
N LEU A 216 -4.28 -10.45 5.15
CA LEU A 216 -4.87 -10.16 6.46
C LEU A 216 -5.25 -11.45 7.21
N PRO A 217 -5.07 -11.49 8.54
CA PRO A 217 -5.42 -12.65 9.32
C PRO A 217 -6.94 -12.75 9.54
N LYS A 218 -7.44 -13.98 9.60
CA LYS A 218 -8.81 -14.31 10.02
C LYS A 218 -8.76 -15.11 11.31
N ARG A 219 -9.76 -14.91 12.19
CA ARG A 219 -9.94 -15.73 13.38
C ARG A 219 -10.69 -17.00 13.00
N GLU A 220 -10.08 -18.15 13.24
CA GLU A 220 -10.65 -19.47 12.96
C GLU A 220 -11.57 -19.95 14.10
N PRO A 221 -12.38 -21.01 13.90
CA PRO A 221 -13.27 -21.55 14.93
C PRO A 221 -12.57 -21.97 16.23
N ASP A 222 -11.28 -22.31 16.17
CA ASP A 222 -10.45 -22.61 17.35
C ASP A 222 -9.98 -21.36 18.12
N GLY A 223 -10.46 -20.18 17.71
CA GLY A 223 -10.17 -18.89 18.33
C GLY A 223 -8.81 -18.29 17.95
N LYS A 224 -7.98 -18.98 17.15
CA LYS A 224 -6.64 -18.52 16.75
C LYS A 224 -6.71 -17.68 15.47
N TRP A 225 -5.79 -16.73 15.35
CA TRP A 225 -5.62 -15.92 14.14
C TRP A 225 -4.68 -16.63 13.17
N ARG A 226 -5.07 -16.71 11.90
CA ARG A 226 -4.25 -17.29 10.82
C ARG A 226 -4.33 -16.41 9.58
N VAL A 227 -3.21 -16.31 8.88
CA VAL A 227 -3.17 -15.79 7.52
C VAL A 227 -3.22 -17.00 6.59
N SER A 228 -4.18 -17.03 5.67
CA SER A 228 -4.32 -18.07 4.66
C SER A 228 -4.61 -17.41 3.32
N TYR A 229 -3.91 -17.85 2.29
CA TYR A 229 -4.08 -17.38 0.92
C TYR A 229 -3.70 -18.50 -0.06
N GLU A 230 -4.33 -18.48 -1.24
CA GLU A 230 -3.99 -19.39 -2.33
C GLU A 230 -2.66 -18.98 -2.99
N VAL A 231 -1.95 -19.94 -3.58
CA VAL A 231 -0.79 -19.70 -4.44
C VAL A 231 -1.05 -20.35 -5.79
N ILE A 232 -1.04 -19.55 -6.86
CA ILE A 232 -1.32 -19.99 -8.23
C ILE A 232 -0.03 -20.30 -9.01
N GLY A 233 -0.19 -21.03 -10.11
CA GLY A 233 0.88 -21.49 -10.99
C GLY A 233 1.19 -22.98 -10.85
N GLN A 234 1.97 -23.50 -11.80
CA GLN A 234 2.39 -24.90 -11.80
C GLN A 234 3.91 -25.00 -12.05
N PRO A 235 4.72 -25.25 -10.99
CA PRO A 235 4.32 -25.37 -9.58
C PRO A 235 3.81 -24.03 -8.99
N PRO A 236 3.06 -24.04 -7.87
CA PRO A 236 2.54 -22.82 -7.23
C PRO A 236 3.64 -21.82 -6.89
N ASN A 237 3.49 -20.57 -7.33
CA ASN A 237 4.52 -19.53 -7.19
C ASN A 237 4.00 -18.12 -6.90
N VAL A 238 2.78 -17.77 -7.32
CA VAL A 238 2.24 -16.40 -7.15
C VAL A 238 1.16 -16.38 -6.09
N ALA A 239 1.34 -15.59 -5.03
CA ALA A 239 0.39 -15.51 -3.94
C ALA A 239 -0.86 -14.71 -4.35
N VAL A 240 -2.04 -15.20 -4.02
CA VAL A 240 -3.32 -14.48 -4.20
C VAL A 240 -3.55 -13.58 -2.98
N PRO A 241 -3.57 -12.24 -3.12
CA PRO A 241 -3.84 -11.35 -1.99
C PRO A 241 -5.24 -11.58 -1.41
N THR A 242 -5.36 -11.45 -0.10
CA THR A 242 -6.68 -11.49 0.57
C THR A 242 -7.45 -10.18 0.36
N HIS A 243 -6.72 -9.07 0.29
CA HIS A 243 -7.23 -7.71 0.19
C HIS A 243 -6.27 -6.87 -0.65
N PHE A 244 -6.73 -5.71 -1.08
CA PHE A 244 -5.92 -4.66 -1.68
C PHE A 244 -6.10 -3.37 -0.91
N PHE A 245 -5.08 -2.52 -0.92
CA PHE A 245 -5.18 -1.16 -0.43
C PHE A 245 -4.99 -0.14 -1.55
N LYS A 246 -5.59 1.05 -1.36
CA LYS A 246 -5.13 2.29 -2.00
C LYS A 246 -4.96 3.36 -0.94
N VAL A 247 -3.83 4.07 -0.96
CA VAL A 247 -3.58 5.29 -0.19
C VAL A 247 -3.49 6.44 -1.19
N ILE A 248 -4.38 7.42 -1.04
CA ILE A 248 -4.55 8.52 -1.98
C ILE A 248 -4.12 9.83 -1.31
N PHE A 249 -3.25 10.57 -1.97
CA PHE A 249 -2.82 11.92 -1.63
C PHE A 249 -3.32 12.87 -2.71
N ALA A 250 -4.37 13.63 -2.41
CA ALA A 250 -4.92 14.64 -3.28
C ALA A 250 -4.43 16.03 -2.82
N GLU A 251 -3.66 16.70 -3.66
CA GLU A 251 -2.92 17.93 -3.33
C GLU A 251 -3.61 19.16 -3.93
N ASP A 252 -3.63 20.25 -3.18
CA ASP A 252 -4.22 21.53 -3.61
C ASP A 252 -3.36 22.33 -4.60
N GLY A 253 -2.14 21.87 -4.89
CA GLY A 253 -1.19 22.53 -5.80
C GLY A 253 -0.38 23.65 -5.16
N LEU A 254 -0.56 23.94 -3.87
CA LEU A 254 0.17 24.98 -3.15
C LEU A 254 1.41 24.41 -2.46
N VAL A 255 2.51 25.15 -2.49
CA VAL A 255 3.73 24.79 -1.76
C VAL A 255 3.42 24.79 -0.26
N GLY A 256 3.58 23.64 0.40
CA GLY A 256 3.20 23.49 1.81
C GLY A 256 1.68 23.43 2.05
N GLY A 257 0.87 23.33 0.99
CA GLY A 257 -0.59 23.26 1.05
C GLY A 257 -1.12 22.02 1.74
N LYS A 258 -2.46 21.98 1.87
CA LYS A 258 -3.18 20.85 2.47
C LYS A 258 -3.17 19.68 1.51
N VAL A 259 -3.15 18.48 2.09
CA VAL A 259 -3.24 17.22 1.35
C VAL A 259 -4.43 16.44 1.88
N ALA A 260 -5.40 16.19 1.01
CA ALA A 260 -6.52 15.31 1.29
C ALA A 260 -6.04 13.85 1.21
N LEU A 261 -5.88 13.22 2.37
CA LEU A 261 -5.38 11.86 2.54
C LEU A 261 -6.56 10.91 2.79
N GLY A 262 -6.63 9.84 2.01
CA GLY A 262 -7.56 8.73 2.24
C GLY A 262 -6.83 7.40 2.11
N ALA A 263 -7.19 6.43 2.94
CA ALA A 263 -6.68 5.06 2.86
C ALA A 263 -7.86 4.10 2.82
N PHE A 264 -7.82 3.12 1.94
CA PHE A 264 -8.92 2.19 1.69
C PHE A 264 -8.40 0.77 1.67
N VAL A 265 -9.17 -0.18 2.22
CA VAL A 265 -8.86 -1.61 2.21
C VAL A 265 -10.08 -2.38 1.72
N LEU A 266 -9.94 -3.08 0.58
CA LEU A 266 -11.02 -3.82 -0.05
C LEU A 266 -10.66 -5.32 -0.11
N PRO A 267 -11.61 -6.24 0.18
CA PRO A 267 -11.36 -7.67 0.02
C PRO A 267 -11.19 -8.03 -1.45
N ASN A 268 -10.28 -8.95 -1.76
CA ASN A 268 -10.13 -9.55 -3.09
C ASN A 268 -11.27 -10.57 -3.34
N ALA A 269 -12.49 -10.06 -3.44
CA ALA A 269 -13.72 -10.82 -3.56
C ALA A 269 -14.77 -9.97 -4.28
N LYS A 270 -15.86 -10.60 -4.72
CA LYS A 270 -17.00 -9.89 -5.31
C LYS A 270 -17.58 -8.87 -4.32
N ILE A 271 -17.72 -7.63 -4.77
CA ILE A 271 -18.33 -6.53 -4.01
C ILE A 271 -19.52 -6.00 -4.83
N ALA A 272 -20.66 -5.82 -4.18
CA ALA A 272 -21.83 -5.24 -4.84
C ALA A 272 -21.61 -3.75 -5.15
N ASN A 273 -21.97 -3.31 -6.34
CA ASN A 273 -21.71 -1.95 -6.83
C ASN A 273 -22.47 -0.85 -6.07
N ASP A 274 -23.52 -1.21 -5.33
CA ASP A 274 -24.28 -0.32 -4.46
C ASP A 274 -23.60 -0.10 -3.09
N LYS A 275 -22.59 -0.91 -2.75
CA LYS A 275 -21.86 -0.75 -1.50
C LYS A 275 -21.08 0.58 -1.50
N PRO A 276 -21.24 1.45 -0.48
CA PRO A 276 -20.50 2.70 -0.39
C PRO A 276 -18.99 2.49 -0.30
N LEU A 277 -18.19 3.27 -1.03
CA LEU A 277 -16.72 3.20 -0.94
C LEU A 277 -16.22 3.64 0.45
N GLN A 278 -16.94 4.52 1.14
CA GLN A 278 -16.64 4.94 2.51
C GLN A 278 -16.61 3.77 3.50
N ASP A 279 -17.33 2.68 3.25
CA ASP A 279 -17.32 1.49 4.11
C ASP A 279 -15.93 0.81 4.15
N PHE A 280 -15.10 1.09 3.15
CA PHE A 280 -13.74 0.57 3.02
C PHE A 280 -12.66 1.57 3.44
N GLU A 281 -13.04 2.79 3.83
CA GLU A 281 -12.09 3.80 4.31
C GLU A 281 -11.59 3.42 5.72
N VAL A 282 -10.26 3.44 5.89
CA VAL A 282 -9.58 3.15 7.15
C VAL A 282 -8.58 4.27 7.47
N PRO A 283 -8.16 4.43 8.74
CA PRO A 283 -6.98 5.23 9.06
C PRO A 283 -5.75 4.70 8.31
N VAL A 284 -4.86 5.58 7.86
CA VAL A 284 -3.65 5.18 7.11
C VAL A 284 -2.76 4.24 7.92
N GLU A 285 -2.74 4.41 9.24
CA GLU A 285 -1.97 3.59 10.18
C GLU A 285 -2.43 2.12 10.20
N ILE A 286 -3.69 1.85 9.80
CA ILE A 286 -4.18 0.47 9.64
C ILE A 286 -3.54 -0.18 8.42
N VAL A 287 -3.39 0.55 7.32
CA VAL A 287 -2.68 0.06 6.12
C VAL A 287 -1.21 -0.13 6.43
N GLU A 288 -0.56 0.86 7.07
CA GLU A 288 0.86 0.80 7.46
C GLU A 288 1.15 -0.42 8.35
N ARG A 289 0.31 -0.66 9.37
CA ARG A 289 0.45 -1.84 10.25
C ARG A 289 0.26 -3.15 9.50
N ALA A 290 -0.66 -3.20 8.55
CA ALA A 290 -0.99 -4.42 7.81
C ALA A 290 0.02 -4.74 6.70
N SER A 291 0.61 -3.72 6.06
CA SER A 291 1.56 -3.88 4.95
C SER A 291 3.02 -3.88 5.41
N GLY A 292 3.33 -3.30 6.56
CA GLY A 292 4.71 -3.04 6.98
C GLY A 292 5.37 -1.88 6.23
N LEU A 293 4.57 -0.99 5.62
CA LEU A 293 5.01 0.20 4.89
C LEU A 293 4.69 1.47 5.67
N GLU A 294 5.34 2.57 5.32
CA GLU A 294 5.01 3.92 5.81
C GLU A 294 4.67 4.83 4.63
N PHE A 295 3.52 5.52 4.68
CA PHE A 295 3.06 6.34 3.55
C PHE A 295 3.13 7.84 3.85
N ALA A 296 2.84 8.24 5.09
CA ALA A 296 2.65 9.65 5.42
C ALA A 296 3.66 10.19 6.45
N SER A 297 4.73 9.45 6.78
CA SER A 297 5.67 9.83 7.86
C SER A 297 6.31 11.21 7.67
N LYS A 298 6.50 11.65 6.42
CA LYS A 298 7.04 12.99 6.08
C LYS A 298 5.98 14.08 5.86
N LEU A 299 4.69 13.74 5.86
CA LEU A 299 3.61 14.70 5.69
C LEU A 299 3.18 15.22 7.07
N ASP A 300 3.42 16.50 7.35
CA ASP A 300 3.00 17.14 8.61
C ASP A 300 1.51 16.85 8.92
N PRO A 301 1.16 16.29 10.09
CA PRO A 301 -0.24 16.07 10.49
C PRO A 301 -1.12 17.30 10.34
N ALA A 302 -0.61 18.51 10.56
CA ALA A 302 -1.36 19.75 10.39
C ALA A 302 -1.75 20.00 8.93
N ARG A 303 -1.09 19.37 7.96
CA ARG A 303 -1.40 19.47 6.53
C ARG A 303 -2.37 18.38 6.05
N ARG A 304 -2.68 17.37 6.87
CA ARG A 304 -3.52 16.23 6.48
C ARG A 304 -5.00 16.54 6.68
N ASN A 305 -5.74 16.63 5.58
CA ASN A 305 -7.20 16.62 5.61
C ASN A 305 -7.70 15.21 5.30
N ARG A 306 -8.84 14.80 5.86
CA ARG A 306 -9.44 13.50 5.54
C ARG A 306 -10.16 13.58 4.19
N LEU A 307 -9.75 12.77 3.22
CA LEU A 307 -10.26 12.82 1.84
C LEU A 307 -11.79 12.74 1.78
N CYS A 308 -12.42 11.78 2.45
CA CYS A 308 -13.87 11.60 2.39
C CYS A 308 -14.69 12.62 3.19
N ARG A 309 -14.04 13.60 3.84
CA ARG A 309 -14.69 14.82 4.35
C ARG A 309 -14.63 15.97 3.34
N GLU A 310 -13.64 15.96 2.47
CA GLU A 310 -13.40 16.99 1.46
C GLU A 310 -14.18 16.74 0.16
N VAL A 311 -14.47 15.47 -0.12
CA VAL A 311 -15.23 15.02 -1.30
C VAL A 311 -16.16 13.89 -0.91
N THR A 312 -17.26 13.75 -1.63
CA THR A 312 -18.11 12.57 -1.53
C THR A 312 -17.37 11.38 -2.14
N CYS A 313 -16.85 10.49 -1.29
CA CYS A 313 -16.23 9.23 -1.70
C CYS A 313 -17.26 8.22 -2.23
N SER A 314 -18.05 8.57 -3.24
CA SER A 314 -18.99 7.67 -3.90
C SER A 314 -18.42 7.13 -5.21
N LEU A 315 -18.81 5.91 -5.55
CA LEU A 315 -18.54 5.31 -6.85
C LEU A 315 -19.55 5.79 -7.89
N ILE A 316 -19.11 5.87 -9.14
CA ILE A 316 -20.00 6.00 -10.29
C ILE A 316 -19.95 4.68 -11.04
N VAL A 317 -21.06 3.95 -11.03
CA VAL A 317 -21.18 2.68 -11.74
C VAL A 317 -21.27 2.97 -13.23
N LYS A 318 -20.20 2.66 -13.96
CA LYS A 318 -20.17 2.72 -15.42
C LYS A 318 -20.46 1.32 -15.94
N ASP A 319 -21.50 1.16 -16.76
CA ASP A 319 -21.77 -0.12 -17.43
C ASP A 319 -20.70 -0.40 -18.51
N PHE A 320 -19.59 -1.00 -18.08
CA PHE A 320 -18.50 -1.39 -18.99
C PHE A 320 -18.91 -2.53 -19.94
N LYS A 321 -19.98 -3.28 -19.61
CA LYS A 321 -20.51 -4.40 -20.41
C LYS A 321 -21.02 -3.98 -21.80
N ASN A 322 -21.54 -2.76 -21.95
CA ASN A 322 -22.09 -2.31 -23.24
C ASN A 322 -21.00 -1.95 -24.26
N LYS A 323 -19.84 -1.47 -23.81
CA LYS A 323 -18.74 -1.11 -24.74
C LYS A 323 -18.05 -2.31 -25.38
N GLN A 324 -18.05 -3.49 -24.75
CA GLN A 324 -17.46 -4.68 -25.36
C GLN A 324 -18.35 -5.34 -26.41
N ARG A 325 -19.69 -5.22 -26.30
CA ARG A 325 -20.63 -5.73 -27.32
C ARG A 325 -20.53 -4.93 -28.62
N ASP A 326 -20.40 -3.61 -28.53
CA ASP A 326 -20.29 -2.73 -29.69
C ASP A 326 -18.96 -2.91 -30.46
N TYR A 327 -17.93 -3.46 -29.81
CA TYR A 327 -16.66 -3.80 -30.46
C TYR A 327 -16.61 -5.22 -31.04
N ALA A 328 -17.52 -6.11 -30.65
CA ALA A 328 -17.64 -7.46 -31.21
C ALA A 328 -18.61 -7.55 -32.40
N GLN A 329 -19.31 -6.44 -32.71
CA GLN A 329 -20.26 -6.33 -33.82
C GLN A 329 -19.77 -5.38 -34.94
N LYS A 330 -18.51 -4.96 -34.91
CA LYS A 330 -17.80 -4.28 -36.01
C LYS A 330 -16.60 -5.11 -36.43
#